data_AF-A0A0B6XWQ3-F1
#
_entry.id   AF-A0A0B6XWQ3-F1
#
_cell.length_a   1.000
_cell.length_b   1.000
_cell.length_c   1.000
_cell.angle_alpha   90.00
_cell.angle_beta   90.00
_cell.angle_gamma   90.00
#
_symmetry.space_group_name_H-M   'P 1'
#
loop_
_entity.id
_entity.type
_entity.pdbx_description
1 polymer ?
#
loop_
_entity_poly.entity_id
_entity_poly.type
_entity_poly.pdbx_seq_one_letter_code
_entity_poly.pdbx_strand_id
1 'polypeptide(L)'
;FNYFLQHGIQKIVKHMDPIEFLLGDEDQANRLKFSMKITKVSVFPPKISPSNRVAVNNKVYPAECRERGTTYQGDIQVLLTYSCSNGKSGVLDKIAGQLPIMVKSDSCNIVNLKPKALVDKGEEPEEMGGYFIVNGNEKVIRLLIQQRRNYPLCLCRSSWRNRGP
;
A
#
# COMPACT_ATOMS: atom_id res chain seq x y z
N PHE A 1 6.47 0.39 9.78
CA PHE A 1 5.35 0.14 8.85
C PHE A 1 4.06 0.85 9.27
N ASN A 2 3.68 0.83 10.55
CA ASN A 2 2.48 1.56 11.05
C ASN A 2 2.44 3.03 10.65
N TYR A 3 3.54 3.77 10.79
CA TYR A 3 3.63 5.16 10.29
C TYR A 3 3.33 5.28 8.78
N PHE A 4 3.77 4.33 7.97
CA PHE A 4 3.48 4.32 6.53
C PHE A 4 1.98 4.16 6.28
N LEU A 5 1.33 3.20 6.95
CA LEU A 5 -0.11 2.96 6.83
C LEU A 5 -0.94 4.17 7.29
N GLN A 6 -0.60 4.72 8.46
CA GLN A 6 -1.39 5.77 9.09
C GLN A 6 -1.15 7.15 8.46
N HIS A 7 0.09 7.49 8.09
CA HIS A 7 0.47 8.86 7.70
C HIS A 7 1.24 8.92 6.38
N GLY A 8 2.15 7.98 6.15
CA GLY A 8 3.04 7.99 4.98
C GLY A 8 2.27 7.94 3.66
N ILE A 9 1.30 7.02 3.54
CA ILE A 9 0.46 6.90 2.35
C ILE A 9 -0.32 8.19 2.08
N GLN A 10 -0.90 8.82 3.10
CA GLN A 10 -1.66 10.06 2.90
C GLN A 10 -0.77 11.21 2.43
N LYS A 11 0.48 11.27 2.90
CA LYS A 11 1.46 12.26 2.42
C LYS A 11 1.78 12.04 0.94
N ILE A 12 1.92 10.80 0.49
CA ILE A 12 2.13 10.48 -0.94
C ILE A 12 0.94 11.01 -1.75
N VAL A 13 -0.29 10.69 -1.32
CA VAL A 13 -1.52 11.12 -1.99
C VAL A 13 -1.64 12.64 -2.09
N LYS A 14 -1.26 13.37 -1.03
CA LYS A 14 -1.30 14.83 -1.03
C LYS A 14 -0.39 15.47 -2.09
N HIS A 15 0.72 14.80 -2.42
CA HIS A 15 1.71 15.29 -3.38
C HIS A 15 1.56 14.67 -4.78
N MET A 16 0.54 13.85 -5.03
CA MET A 16 0.24 13.35 -6.37
C MET A 16 -0.56 14.38 -7.15
N ASP A 17 -0.10 14.66 -8.37
CA ASP A 17 -0.79 15.55 -9.30
C ASP A 17 -2.05 14.87 -9.88
N PRO A 18 -3.10 15.65 -10.18
CA PRO A 18 -4.27 15.12 -10.87
C PRO A 18 -3.91 14.72 -12.31
N ILE A 19 -4.56 13.66 -12.78
CA ILE A 19 -4.46 13.22 -14.17
C ILE A 19 -5.57 13.89 -14.96
N GLU A 20 -5.22 14.58 -16.03
CA GLU A 20 -6.17 15.24 -16.92
C GLU A 20 -6.19 14.56 -18.30
N PHE A 21 -7.38 14.37 -18.85
CA PHE A 21 -7.55 13.82 -20.20
C PHE A 21 -8.80 14.39 -20.86
N LEU A 22 -8.84 14.31 -22.20
CA LEU A 22 -9.96 14.75 -23.01
C LEU A 22 -10.77 13.53 -23.46
N LEU A 23 -12.09 13.64 -23.44
CA LEU A 23 -13.02 12.61 -23.93
C LEU A 23 -14.02 13.24 -24.90
N GLY A 24 -14.16 12.65 -26.08
CA GLY A 24 -15.04 13.11 -27.16
C GLY A 24 -14.38 12.98 -28.54
N ASP A 25 -15.17 13.02 -29.60
CA ASP A 25 -14.70 12.95 -30.98
C ASP A 25 -13.85 14.18 -31.37
N GLU A 26 -13.17 14.09 -32.52
CA GLU A 26 -12.23 15.13 -33.01
C GLU A 26 -12.90 16.48 -33.28
N ASP A 27 -14.22 16.52 -33.44
CA ASP A 27 -14.99 17.74 -33.58
C ASP A 27 -14.97 18.54 -32.26
N GLN A 28 -14.28 19.69 -32.31
CA GLN A 28 -13.90 20.50 -31.15
C GLN A 28 -15.08 20.96 -30.26
N ALA A 29 -16.32 20.90 -30.74
CA ALA A 29 -17.50 21.41 -30.04
C ALA A 29 -17.93 20.56 -28.82
N ASN A 30 -17.55 19.28 -28.74
CA ASN A 30 -18.04 18.37 -27.69
C ASN A 30 -16.93 17.70 -26.87
N ARG A 31 -15.70 18.21 -26.91
CA ARG A 31 -14.59 17.68 -26.11
C ARG A 31 -14.75 18.03 -24.63
N LEU A 32 -14.93 16.99 -23.82
CA LEU A 32 -15.02 17.11 -22.37
C LEU A 32 -13.63 16.95 -21.74
N LYS A 33 -13.24 17.92 -20.91
CA LYS A 33 -12.02 17.82 -20.11
C LYS A 33 -12.34 17.15 -18.78
N PHE A 34 -11.70 16.02 -18.51
CA PHE A 34 -11.76 15.34 -17.22
C PHE A 34 -10.48 15.61 -16.43
N SER A 35 -10.63 15.85 -15.13
CA SER A 35 -9.53 15.89 -14.16
C SER A 35 -9.86 14.89 -13.06
N MET A 36 -8.94 13.96 -12.81
CA MET A 36 -9.07 12.89 -11.83
C MET A 36 -7.96 13.00 -10.79
N LYS A 37 -8.33 12.91 -9.52
CA LYS A 37 -7.41 12.98 -8.39
C LYS A 37 -7.66 11.87 -7.39
N ILE A 38 -6.58 11.30 -6.85
CA ILE A 38 -6.66 10.44 -5.67
C ILE A 38 -6.81 11.34 -4.44
N THR A 39 -7.90 11.18 -3.70
CA THR A 39 -8.19 11.97 -2.50
C THR A 39 -7.76 11.25 -1.23
N LYS A 40 -7.95 9.93 -1.16
CA LYS A 40 -7.61 9.12 0.00
C LYS A 40 -7.22 7.72 -0.42
N VAL A 41 -6.26 7.13 0.28
CA VAL A 41 -5.89 5.71 0.12
C VAL A 41 -5.95 5.04 1.48
N SER A 42 -6.56 3.87 1.58
CA SER A 42 -6.66 3.10 2.81
C SER A 42 -6.23 1.67 2.55
N VAL A 43 -5.49 1.07 3.48
CA VAL A 43 -5.04 -0.33 3.37
C VAL A 43 -5.78 -1.13 4.44
N PHE A 44 -6.43 -2.21 4.02
CA PHE A 44 -7.23 -3.04 4.90
C PHE A 44 -6.48 -4.30 5.35
N PRO A 45 -6.87 -4.91 6.48
CA PRO A 45 -6.31 -6.18 6.90
C PRO A 45 -6.54 -7.30 5.87
N PRO A 46 -5.66 -8.32 5.81
CA PRO A 46 -5.82 -9.44 4.89
C PRO A 46 -7.13 -10.18 5.11
N LYS A 47 -7.89 -10.35 4.03
CA LYS A 47 -9.17 -11.03 4.03
C LYS A 47 -9.32 -11.93 2.81
N ILE A 48 -10.18 -12.94 2.95
CA ILE A 48 -10.56 -13.82 1.86
C ILE A 48 -11.32 -13.01 0.81
N SER A 49 -11.10 -13.32 -0.47
CA SER A 49 -11.81 -12.70 -1.58
C SER A 49 -13.33 -12.84 -1.40
N PRO A 50 -14.12 -11.77 -1.67
CA PRO A 50 -15.57 -11.82 -1.61
C PRO A 50 -16.20 -12.80 -2.62
N SER A 51 -15.43 -13.27 -3.61
CA SER A 51 -15.87 -14.36 -4.51
C SER A 51 -16.08 -15.68 -3.77
N ASN A 52 -15.41 -15.89 -2.64
CA ASN A 52 -15.57 -17.09 -1.84
C ASN A 52 -16.82 -16.98 -0.97
N ARG A 53 -17.90 -17.66 -1.37
CA ARG A 53 -19.19 -17.66 -0.67
C ARG A 53 -19.28 -18.68 0.47
N VAL A 54 -18.24 -19.49 0.67
CA VAL A 54 -18.25 -20.63 1.61
C VAL A 54 -17.64 -20.27 2.96
N ALA A 55 -16.75 -19.27 3.01
CA ALA A 55 -16.02 -18.94 4.22
C ALA A 55 -16.90 -18.32 5.32
N VAL A 56 -16.89 -18.92 6.51
CA VAL A 56 -17.57 -18.38 7.71
C VAL A 56 -16.76 -17.25 8.35
N ASN A 57 -15.44 -17.32 8.27
CA ASN A 57 -14.52 -16.28 8.72
C ASN A 57 -13.73 -15.74 7.53
N ASN A 58 -13.81 -14.43 7.31
CA ASN A 58 -13.14 -13.77 6.19
C ASN A 58 -11.70 -13.35 6.52
N LYS A 59 -11.22 -13.48 7.76
CA LYS A 59 -9.84 -13.12 8.11
C LYS A 59 -8.86 -14.17 7.61
N VAL A 60 -7.82 -13.72 6.94
CA VAL A 60 -6.66 -14.56 6.57
C VAL A 60 -5.58 -14.38 7.63
N TYR A 61 -5.00 -15.48 8.12
CA TYR A 61 -3.94 -15.43 9.13
C TYR A 61 -2.56 -15.67 8.48
N PRO A 62 -1.46 -15.16 9.07
CA PRO A 62 -0.12 -15.36 8.52
C PRO A 62 0.23 -16.85 8.33
N ALA A 63 -0.06 -17.71 9.31
CA ALA A 63 0.15 -19.17 9.25
C ALA A 63 -0.52 -19.81 8.03
N GLU A 64 -1.76 -19.43 7.71
CA GLU A 64 -2.47 -19.90 6.53
C GLU A 64 -1.74 -19.54 5.23
N CYS A 65 -1.16 -18.34 5.15
CA CYS A 65 -0.39 -17.92 3.97
C CYS A 65 0.93 -18.68 3.82
N ARG A 66 1.60 -19.02 4.93
CA ARG A 66 2.81 -19.85 4.92
C ARG A 66 2.51 -21.23 4.33
N GLU A 67 1.51 -21.92 4.89
CA GLU A 67 1.12 -23.26 4.46
C GLU A 67 0.59 -23.31 3.02
N ARG A 68 -0.15 -22.29 2.60
CA ARG A 68 -0.71 -22.23 1.23
C ARG A 68 0.28 -21.78 0.18
N GLY A 69 1.48 -21.32 0.54
CA GLY A 69 2.39 -20.73 -0.44
C GLY A 69 1.89 -19.40 -1.02
N THR A 70 1.06 -18.65 -0.29
CA THR A 70 0.44 -17.40 -0.77
C THR A 70 1.03 -16.16 -0.12
N THR A 71 0.74 -14.98 -0.66
CA THR A 71 1.19 -13.70 -0.10
C THR A 71 0.20 -13.19 0.94
N TYR A 72 0.69 -12.84 2.12
CA TYR A 72 -0.11 -12.22 3.18
C TYR A 72 -0.33 -10.75 2.87
N GLN A 73 -1.46 -10.45 2.22
CA GLN A 73 -1.74 -9.13 1.65
C GLN A 73 -3.16 -8.62 1.93
N GLY A 74 -3.27 -7.30 2.04
CA GLY A 74 -4.51 -6.58 2.30
C GLY A 74 -4.90 -5.70 1.12
N ASP A 75 -6.19 -5.45 0.97
CA ASP A 75 -6.70 -4.63 -0.14
C ASP A 75 -6.32 -3.15 0.04
N ILE A 76 -5.88 -2.53 -1.05
CA ILE A 76 -5.68 -1.10 -1.15
C ILE A 76 -6.95 -0.49 -1.73
N GLN A 77 -7.67 0.29 -0.92
CA GLN A 77 -8.83 1.04 -1.35
C GLN A 77 -8.44 2.49 -1.65
N VAL A 78 -8.90 3.01 -2.78
CA VAL A 78 -8.57 4.34 -3.28
C VAL A 78 -9.86 5.09 -3.53
N LEU A 79 -9.97 6.26 -2.89
CA LEU A 79 -11.03 7.22 -3.11
C LEU A 79 -10.56 8.22 -4.17
N LEU A 80 -11.19 8.16 -5.34
CA LEU A 80 -10.94 9.02 -6.49
C LEU A 80 -12.02 10.10 -6.55
N THR A 81 -11.62 11.34 -6.80
CA THR A 81 -12.52 12.44 -7.12
C THR A 81 -12.29 12.83 -8.57
N TYR A 82 -13.36 13.03 -9.33
CA TYR A 82 -13.26 13.51 -10.70
C TYR A 82 -14.12 14.74 -10.91
N SER A 83 -13.67 15.61 -11.81
CA SER A 83 -14.39 16.79 -12.29
C SER A 83 -14.33 16.88 -13.80
N CYS A 84 -15.42 17.30 -14.42
CA CYS A 84 -15.59 17.46 -15.85
C CYS A 84 -15.86 18.93 -16.21
N SER A 85 -15.44 19.38 -17.40
CA SER A 85 -15.67 20.75 -17.88
C SER A 85 -17.14 21.16 -17.98
N ASN A 86 -18.05 20.20 -18.08
CA ASN A 86 -19.51 20.43 -18.07
C ASN A 86 -20.11 20.59 -16.65
N GLY A 87 -19.27 20.74 -15.62
CA GLY A 87 -19.69 20.93 -14.23
C GLY A 87 -20.02 19.63 -13.48
N LYS A 88 -20.00 18.46 -14.14
CA LYS A 88 -20.20 17.18 -13.44
C LYS A 88 -18.97 16.85 -12.60
N SER A 89 -19.20 16.46 -11.36
CA SER A 89 -18.17 15.95 -10.46
C SER A 89 -18.70 14.74 -9.70
N GLY A 90 -17.79 13.91 -9.21
CA GLY A 90 -18.17 12.74 -8.45
C GLY A 90 -17.01 12.11 -7.69
N VAL A 91 -17.37 11.16 -6.84
CA VAL A 91 -16.44 10.37 -6.04
C VAL A 91 -16.58 8.91 -6.44
N LEU A 92 -15.47 8.24 -6.65
CA LEU A 92 -15.39 6.83 -6.96
C LEU A 92 -14.56 6.13 -5.90
N ASP A 93 -15.11 5.08 -5.34
CA ASP A 93 -14.41 4.21 -4.40
C ASP A 93 -14.05 2.90 -5.11
N LYS A 94 -12.75 2.58 -5.16
CA LYS A 94 -12.22 1.44 -5.91
C LYS A 94 -11.10 0.74 -5.16
N ILE A 95 -11.07 -0.59 -5.26
CA ILE A 95 -9.91 -1.39 -4.86
C ILE A 95 -8.87 -1.29 -5.99
N ALA A 96 -7.68 -0.78 -5.67
CA ALA A 96 -6.60 -0.53 -6.62
C ALA A 96 -5.43 -1.52 -6.48
N GLY A 97 -5.72 -2.74 -6.02
CA GLY A 97 -4.76 -3.81 -5.84
C GLY A 97 -4.59 -4.21 -4.38
N GLN A 98 -3.52 -4.95 -4.11
CA GLN A 98 -3.24 -5.53 -2.80
C GLN A 98 -1.81 -5.18 -2.36
N LEU A 99 -1.63 -4.97 -1.06
CA LEU A 99 -0.35 -4.66 -0.44
C LEU A 99 0.04 -5.76 0.54
N PRO A 100 1.27 -6.31 0.47
CA PRO A 100 1.79 -7.19 1.52
C PRO A 100 1.75 -6.49 2.88
N ILE A 101 1.19 -7.17 3.89
CA ILE A 101 1.04 -6.63 5.24
C ILE A 101 2.16 -7.17 6.11
N MET A 102 2.80 -6.29 6.88
CA MET A 102 3.84 -6.70 7.82
C MET A 102 3.21 -7.46 9.00
N VAL A 103 3.76 -8.62 9.35
CA VAL A 103 3.33 -9.42 10.50
C VAL A 103 3.49 -8.60 11.79
N LYS A 104 2.50 -8.66 12.68
CA LYS A 104 2.37 -7.85 13.91
C LYS A 104 2.28 -6.32 13.71
N SER A 105 2.02 -5.83 12.50
CA SER A 105 1.65 -4.41 12.28
C SER A 105 0.16 -4.13 12.54
N ASP A 106 -0.25 -2.85 12.56
CA ASP A 106 -1.63 -2.46 12.88
C ASP A 106 -2.69 -3.04 11.93
N SER A 107 -2.33 -3.31 10.67
CA SER A 107 -3.21 -3.94 9.69
C SER A 107 -3.12 -5.48 9.71
N CYS A 108 -2.31 -6.07 10.60
CA CYS A 108 -2.18 -7.51 10.72
C CYS A 108 -3.28 -8.10 11.62
N ASN A 109 -3.82 -9.25 11.24
CA ASN A 109 -4.90 -9.91 11.99
C ASN A 109 -4.46 -10.47 13.36
N ILE A 110 -3.16 -10.56 13.62
CA ILE A 110 -2.60 -11.13 14.86
C ILE A 110 -2.01 -10.09 15.83
N VAL A 111 -2.05 -8.78 15.50
CA VAL A 111 -1.37 -7.73 16.28
C VAL A 111 -1.79 -7.70 17.75
N ASN A 112 -3.09 -7.80 18.02
CA ASN A 112 -3.67 -7.69 19.37
C ASN A 112 -4.07 -9.05 19.98
N LEU A 113 -3.60 -10.17 19.41
CA LEU A 113 -3.91 -11.50 19.95
C LEU A 113 -3.02 -11.79 21.16
N LYS A 114 -3.63 -12.41 22.19
CA LYS A 114 -2.93 -12.94 23.36
C LYS A 114 -2.20 -14.24 22.99
N PRO A 115 -1.15 -14.65 23.72
CA PRO A 115 -0.37 -15.86 23.41
C PRO A 115 -1.20 -17.11 23.17
N LYS A 116 -2.22 -17.37 24.02
CA LYS A 116 -3.13 -18.51 23.83
C LYS A 116 -3.86 -18.46 22.47
N ALA A 117 -4.34 -17.28 22.08
CA ALA A 117 -5.04 -17.10 20.80
C ALA A 117 -4.08 -17.15 19.59
N LEU A 118 -2.79 -16.85 19.77
CA LEU A 118 -1.78 -17.05 18.73
C LEU A 118 -1.56 -18.54 18.48
N VAL A 119 -1.38 -19.32 19.55
CA VAL A 119 -1.26 -20.78 19.48
C VAL A 119 -2.50 -21.42 18.82
N ASP A 120 -3.70 -20.99 19.20
CA ASP A 120 -4.96 -21.45 18.58
C ASP A 120 -5.05 -21.13 17.07
N LYS A 121 -4.23 -20.21 16.56
CA LYS A 121 -4.14 -19.82 15.15
C LYS A 121 -2.91 -20.40 14.45
N GLY A 122 -2.15 -21.28 15.10
CA GLY A 122 -0.94 -21.88 14.53
C GLY A 122 0.24 -20.90 14.44
N GLU A 123 0.23 -19.84 15.25
CA GLU A 123 1.36 -18.91 15.38
C GLU A 123 2.14 -19.17 16.66
N GLU A 124 3.38 -18.69 16.69
CA GLU A 124 4.22 -18.71 17.89
C GLU A 124 3.61 -17.82 19.00
N PRO A 125 3.54 -18.26 20.27
CA PRO A 125 3.01 -17.46 21.38
C PRO A 125 3.72 -16.12 21.58
N GLU A 126 4.99 -16.03 21.19
CA GLU A 126 5.85 -14.84 21.29
C GLU A 126 6.21 -14.25 19.91
N GLU A 127 5.35 -14.42 18.90
CA GLU A 127 5.56 -13.89 17.55
C GLU A 127 5.94 -12.39 17.57
N MET A 128 7.16 -12.09 17.09
CA MET A 128 7.73 -10.73 17.09
C MET A 128 7.26 -9.90 15.88
N GLY A 129 7.00 -10.55 14.75
CA GLY A 129 6.66 -9.90 13.47
C GLY A 129 7.80 -9.06 12.89
N GLY A 130 7.43 -8.05 12.09
CA GLY A 130 8.41 -7.17 11.43
C GLY A 130 8.89 -7.63 10.05
N TYR A 131 8.37 -8.75 9.55
CA TYR A 131 8.62 -9.29 8.22
C TYR A 131 7.31 -9.40 7.41
N PHE A 132 7.43 -9.78 6.15
CA PHE A 132 6.34 -9.98 5.21
C PHE A 132 6.32 -11.43 4.74
N ILE A 133 5.15 -11.98 4.44
CA ILE A 133 5.02 -13.31 3.82
C ILE A 133 4.64 -13.09 2.35
N VAL A 134 5.50 -13.54 1.44
CA VAL A 134 5.33 -13.40 -0.01
C VAL A 134 5.53 -14.75 -0.66
N ASN A 135 4.49 -15.26 -1.32
CA ASN A 135 4.45 -16.60 -1.90
C ASN A 135 4.88 -17.67 -0.87
N GLY A 136 4.31 -17.62 0.34
CA GLY A 136 4.64 -18.49 1.48
C GLY A 136 5.99 -18.24 2.14
N ASN A 137 6.85 -17.41 1.56
CA ASN A 137 8.20 -17.17 2.06
C ASN A 137 8.25 -15.91 2.92
N GLU A 138 8.95 -16.00 4.05
CA GLU A 138 9.21 -14.85 4.91
C GLU A 138 10.32 -13.97 4.31
N LYS A 139 10.05 -12.66 4.26
CA LYS A 139 10.93 -11.66 3.68
C LYS A 139 11.00 -10.44 4.58
N VAL A 140 12.22 -9.99 4.85
CA VAL A 140 12.49 -8.77 5.62
C VAL A 140 13.05 -7.69 4.70
N ILE A 141 12.54 -6.47 4.83
CA ILE A 141 13.16 -5.30 4.22
C ILE A 141 14.35 -4.90 5.09
N ARG A 142 15.56 -5.01 4.55
CA ARG A 142 16.79 -4.63 5.26
C ARG A 142 16.88 -3.11 5.42
N LEU A 143 17.32 -2.67 6.59
CA LEU A 143 17.60 -1.26 6.83
C LEU A 143 18.82 -0.84 5.99
N LEU A 144 18.71 0.31 5.33
CA LEU A 144 19.79 0.89 4.54
C LEU A 144 20.35 2.12 5.25
N ILE A 145 21.68 2.20 5.30
CA ILE A 145 22.37 3.41 5.71
C ILE A 145 22.34 4.38 4.53
N GLN A 146 21.76 5.56 4.74
CA GLN A 146 21.70 6.63 3.74
C GLN A 146 22.34 7.91 4.28
N GLN A 147 22.68 8.81 3.35
CA GLN A 147 23.20 10.13 3.71
C GLN A 147 22.17 10.90 4.56
N ARG A 148 22.68 11.68 5.51
CA ARG A 148 21.83 12.48 6.41
C ARG A 148 20.97 13.45 5.59
N ARG A 149 19.66 13.45 5.87
CA ARG A 149 18.70 14.38 5.26
C ARG A 149 18.88 15.79 5.82
N ASN A 150 18.64 16.79 4.98
CA ASN A 150 18.63 18.22 5.35
C ASN A 150 19.92 18.69 6.03
N TYR A 151 21.06 18.18 5.57
CA TYR A 151 22.37 18.52 6.13
C TYR A 151 23.39 18.72 5.00
N PRO A 152 24.01 19.91 4.87
CA PRO A 152 25.03 20.13 3.86
C PRO A 152 26.28 19.31 4.21
N LEU A 153 26.74 18.51 3.25
CA LEU A 153 27.94 17.68 3.40
C LEU A 153 29.04 18.24 2.51
N CYS A 154 30.16 18.64 3.11
CA CYS A 154 31.40 18.88 2.38
C CYS A 154 32.05 17.52 2.07
N LEU A 155 32.17 17.20 0.79
CA LEU A 155 32.78 15.96 0.33
C LEU A 155 33.89 16.29 -0.68
N CYS A 156 35.03 15.61 -0.57
CA CYS A 156 36.06 15.61 -1.59
C CYS A 156 36.14 14.21 -2.19
N ARG A 157 35.76 14.05 -3.47
CA ARG A 157 35.81 12.76 -4.18
C ARG A 157 36.59 12.91 -5.48
N SER A 158 37.62 12.08 -5.64
CA SER A 158 38.44 12.04 -6.87
C SER A 158 37.60 11.79 -8.12
N SER A 159 36.54 10.99 -8.01
CA SER A 159 35.62 10.69 -9.12
C SER A 159 34.89 11.91 -9.68
N TRP A 160 34.80 13.03 -8.96
CA TRP A 160 34.20 14.25 -9.48
C TRP A 160 35.09 14.99 -10.48
N ARG A 161 36.41 14.80 -10.41
CA ARG A 161 37.35 15.34 -11.40
C ARG A 161 37.16 14.72 -12.79
N ASN A 162 36.58 13.51 -12.85
CA ASN A 162 36.38 12.77 -14.08
C ASN A 162 34.99 13.00 -14.70
N ARG A 163 34.16 13.91 -14.15
CA ARG A 163 32.77 14.17 -14.61
C ARG A 163 32.64 15.28 -15.67
N GLY A 164 33.75 15.89 -16.07
CA GLY A 164 33.86 16.94 -17.08
C GLY A 164 35.34 17.18 -17.42
N PRO A 165 35.64 18.00 -18.44
CA PRO A 165 37.01 18.31 -18.84
C PRO A 165 37.82 19.01 -17.74
#